data_AF-A0A9C9Y6N1-F1
#
_entry.id   AF-A0A9C9Y6N1-F1
#
_cell.length_a   1.000
_cell.length_b   1.000
_cell.length_c   1.000
_cell.angle_alpha   90.00
_cell.angle_beta   90.00
_cell.angle_gamma   90.00
#
_symmetry.space_group_name_H-M   'P 1'
#
loop_
_entity.id
_entity.type
_entity.pdbx_description
1 polymer ?
#
loop_
_entity_poly.entity_id
_entity_poly.type
_entity_poly.pdbx_seq_one_letter_code
_entity_poly.pdbx_strand_id
1 'polypeptide(L)'
;MENKKIGGFAGCNRYDVDYTLKDDFLKLGNPLATKMYCANMNIEKKFFENLAKVKHIKIENQKLFFLDASNTVLIEAIPENKEK
;
A
#
# COMPACT_ATOMS: atom_id res chain seq x y z
N MET A 1 8.54 18.57 -10.09
CA MET A 1 7.30 17.78 -9.95
C MET A 1 7.66 16.58 -9.09
N GLU A 2 7.34 16.64 -7.79
CA GLU A 2 7.69 15.56 -6.86
C GLU A 2 6.86 14.32 -7.23
N ASN A 3 7.49 13.34 -7.86
CA ASN A 3 6.88 12.04 -8.13
C ASN A 3 6.65 11.33 -6.79
N LYS A 4 5.45 11.50 -6.24
CA LYS A 4 4.99 10.81 -5.04
C LYS A 4 4.82 9.33 -5.39
N LYS A 5 5.81 8.51 -5.03
CA LYS A 5 5.82 7.05 -5.19
C LYS A 5 5.82 6.38 -3.82
N ILE A 6 4.98 5.36 -3.64
CA ILE A 6 5.04 4.46 -2.48
C ILE A 6 5.84 3.25 -2.94
N GLY A 7 6.98 3.04 -2.30
CA GLY A 7 7.79 1.84 -2.44
C GLY A 7 7.66 0.98 -1.19
N GLY A 8 7.58 -0.34 -1.34
CA GLY A 8 7.50 -1.25 -0.21
C GLY A 8 7.74 -2.71 -0.56
N PHE A 9 7.65 -3.58 0.44
CA PHE A 9 7.75 -5.02 0.27
C PHE A 9 6.39 -5.68 0.50
N ALA A 10 5.81 -6.28 -0.53
CA ALA A 10 4.52 -6.96 -0.51
C ALA A 10 4.67 -8.47 -0.25
N GLY A 11 5.44 -8.82 0.78
CA GLY A 11 5.63 -10.21 1.27
C GLY A 11 6.55 -11.10 0.43
N CYS A 12 6.50 -11.00 -0.90
CA CYS A 12 7.41 -11.70 -1.82
C CYS A 12 8.20 -10.72 -2.69
N ASN A 13 7.50 -9.72 -3.22
CA ASN A 13 8.03 -8.80 -4.21
C ASN A 13 8.09 -7.39 -3.68
N ARG A 14 9.07 -6.63 -4.18
CA ARG A 14 9.07 -5.18 -4.01
C ARG A 14 8.08 -4.58 -4.99
N TYR A 15 7.38 -3.57 -4.52
CA TYR A 15 6.42 -2.83 -5.32
C TYR A 15 6.73 -1.35 -5.23
N ASP A 16 6.50 -0.68 -6.35
CA ASP A 16 6.57 0.76 -6.50
C ASP A 16 5.28 1.20 -7.18
N VAL A 17 4.55 2.10 -6.54
CA VAL A 17 3.28 2.60 -7.08
C VAL A 17 3.28 4.12 -7.01
N ASP A 18 3.01 4.74 -8.16
CA ASP A 18 2.75 6.17 -8.21
C ASP A 18 1.44 6.45 -7.47
N TYR A 19 1.42 7.48 -6.61
CA TYR A 19 0.24 7.86 -5.87
C TYR A 19 -0.01 9.36 -5.93
N THR A 20 -1.28 9.72 -5.89
CA THR A 20 -1.73 11.08 -5.74
C THR A 20 -2.52 11.16 -4.45
N LEU A 21 -1.97 11.84 -3.45
CA LEU A 21 -2.66 12.14 -2.21
C LEU A 21 -3.22 13.57 -2.30
N LYS A 22 -4.54 13.69 -2.13
CA LYS A 22 -5.25 14.97 -2.05
C LYS A 22 -6.12 14.94 -0.79
N ASP A 23 -5.71 15.70 0.22
CA ASP A 23 -6.28 15.64 1.57
C ASP A 23 -6.22 14.19 2.10
N ASP A 24 -7.37 13.54 2.33
CA ASP A 24 -7.47 12.13 2.75
C ASP A 24 -7.70 11.14 1.58
N PHE A 25 -7.82 11.65 0.36
CA PHE A 25 -8.06 10.82 -0.82
C PHE A 25 -6.75 10.33 -1.40
N LEU A 26 -6.54 9.02 -1.37
CA LEU A 26 -5.38 8.36 -1.95
C LEU A 26 -5.79 7.72 -3.28
N LYS A 27 -5.27 8.26 -4.38
CA LYS A 27 -5.39 7.64 -5.70
C LYS A 27 -4.08 6.94 -6.05
N LEU A 28 -4.13 5.61 -6.13
CA LEU A 28 -3.01 4.79 -6.55
C LEU A 28 -3.06 4.63 -8.07
N GLY A 29 -1.92 4.81 -8.71
CA GLY A 29 -1.69 4.50 -10.11
C GLY A 29 -1.43 3.00 -10.31
N ASN A 30 -0.89 2.65 -11.47
CA ASN A 30 -0.57 1.26 -11.75
C ASN A 30 0.63 0.83 -10.90
N PRO A 31 0.49 -0.20 -10.04
CA PRO A 31 1.62 -0.72 -9.29
C PRO A 31 2.60 -1.41 -10.24
N LEU A 32 3.87 -1.03 -10.14
CA LEU A 32 4.99 -1.76 -10.71
C LEU A 32 5.53 -2.70 -9.63
N ALA A 33 5.51 -4.00 -9.89
CA ALA A 33 6.07 -4.99 -9.00
C ALA A 33 7.16 -5.78 -9.73
N THR A 34 8.25 -6.09 -9.04
CA THR A 34 9.22 -7.06 -9.55
C THR A 34 8.58 -8.44 -9.60
N LYS A 35 8.76 -9.22 -10.67
CA LYS A 35 8.28 -10.61 -10.71
C LYS A 35 9.34 -11.55 -10.10
N MET A 36 9.40 -11.68 -8.78
CA MET A 36 10.07 -12.81 -8.13
C MET A 36 9.08 -13.94 -7.85
N TYR A 37 9.55 -15.16 -8.02
CA TYR A 37 8.75 -16.36 -7.82
C TYR A 37 8.95 -16.84 -6.38
N CYS A 38 8.03 -16.52 -5.47
CA CYS A 38 8.00 -17.11 -4.14
C CYS A 38 7.00 -18.26 -4.08
N ALA A 39 7.25 -19.23 -3.20
CA ALA A 39 6.37 -20.37 -2.98
C ALA A 39 4.93 -19.97 -2.56
N ASN A 40 4.74 -18.76 -1.99
CA ASN A 40 3.45 -18.23 -1.55
C ASN A 40 3.11 -16.88 -2.21
N MET A 41 2.69 -16.90 -3.48
CA MET A 41 2.17 -15.72 -4.19
C MET A 41 0.78 -15.25 -3.71
N ASN A 42 0.10 -16.05 -2.89
CA ASN A 42 -1.27 -15.77 -2.48
C ASN A 42 -1.41 -14.47 -1.64
N ILE A 43 -0.36 -14.15 -0.88
CA ILE A 43 -0.29 -12.93 -0.06
C ILE A 43 -0.13 -11.70 -0.94
N GLU A 44 0.80 -11.77 -1.90
CA GLU A 44 1.07 -10.68 -2.84
C GLU A 44 -0.17 -10.35 -3.69
N LYS A 45 -0.85 -11.37 -4.22
CA LYS A 45 -2.07 -11.16 -5.01
C LYS A 45 -3.15 -10.44 -4.20
N LYS A 46 -3.45 -10.94 -2.99
CA LYS A 46 -4.42 -10.29 -2.09
C LYS A 46 -4.01 -8.86 -1.73
N PHE A 47 -2.72 -8.62 -1.53
CA PHE A 47 -2.20 -7.30 -1.25
C PHE A 47 -2.48 -6.33 -2.41
N PHE A 48 -2.15 -6.69 -3.65
CA PHE A 48 -2.43 -5.84 -4.81
C PHE A 48 -3.92 -5.67 -5.09
N GLU A 49 -4.73 -6.72 -4.92
CA GLU A 49 -6.19 -6.65 -5.05
C GLU A 49 -6.80 -5.67 -4.04
N ASN A 50 -6.30 -5.67 -2.80
CA ASN A 50 -6.71 -4.71 -1.77
C ASN A 50 -6.19 -3.32 -2.08
N LEU A 51 -4.91 -3.19 -2.45
CA LEU A 51 -4.27 -1.91 -2.79
C LEU A 51 -5.01 -1.18 -3.91
N ALA A 52 -5.50 -1.91 -4.93
CA ALA A 52 -6.28 -1.33 -6.02
C ALA A 52 -7.68 -0.81 -5.60
N LYS A 53 -8.22 -1.31 -4.48
CA LYS A 53 -9.53 -0.88 -3.95
C LYS A 53 -9.42 0.31 -3.00
N VAL A 54 -8.22 0.60 -2.50
CA VAL A 54 -8.00 1.73 -1.60
C VAL A 54 -8.44 3.03 -2.26
N LYS A 55 -9.20 3.82 -1.51
CA LYS A 55 -9.63 5.18 -1.87
C LYS A 55 -9.17 6.22 -0.86
N HIS A 56 -9.03 5.81 0.39
CA HIS A 56 -8.73 6.70 1.49
C HIS A 56 -7.62 6.11 2.35
N ILE A 57 -6.88 6.99 3.02
CA ILE A 57 -5.98 6.62 4.09
C ILE A 57 -6.44 7.26 5.39
N LYS A 58 -6.17 6.59 6.50
CA LYS A 58 -6.41 7.11 7.84
C LYS A 58 -5.22 6.82 8.71
N ILE A 59 -4.74 7.82 9.44
CA ILE A 59 -3.64 7.65 10.39
C ILE A 59 -4.22 7.76 11.79
N GLU A 60 -4.16 6.68 12.56
CA GLU A 60 -4.61 6.65 13.97
C GLU A 60 -3.64 5.86 14.83
N ASN A 61 -3.37 6.34 16.04
CA ASN A 61 -2.47 5.67 17.00
C ASN A 61 -1.10 5.32 16.41
N GLN A 62 -0.54 6.23 15.60
CA GLN A 62 0.69 6.05 14.82
C GLN A 62 0.63 4.95 13.75
N LYS A 63 -0.52 4.30 13.54
CA LYS A 63 -0.73 3.32 12.48
C LYS A 63 -1.37 3.97 11.27
N LEU A 64 -1.06 3.46 10.09
CA LEU A 64 -1.64 3.84 8.81
C LEU A 64 -2.64 2.76 8.38
N PHE A 65 -3.87 3.16 8.13
CA PHE A 65 -4.95 2.31 7.66
C PHE A 65 -5.32 2.72 6.24
N PHE A 66 -5.31 1.76 5.32
CA PHE A 66 -5.82 1.95 3.98
C PHE A 66 -7.27 1.47 3.92
N LEU A 67 -8.15 2.34 3.46
CA LEU A 67 -9.59 2.17 3.50
C LEU A 67 -10.16 2.14 2.07
N ASP A 68 -11.15 1.26 1.85
CA ASP A 68 -12.01 1.28 0.67
C ASP A 68 -12.96 2.50 0.67
N ALA A 69 -13.68 2.74 -0.43
CA ALA A 69 -14.81 3.67 -0.52
C ALA A 69 -15.86 3.47 0.60
N SER A 70 -15.99 2.25 1.12
CA SER A 70 -16.93 1.88 2.18
C SER A 70 -16.36 2.05 3.61
N ASN A 71 -15.23 2.74 3.78
CA ASN A 71 -14.49 2.86 5.04
C ASN A 71 -14.10 1.51 5.69
N THR A 72 -13.97 0.45 4.90
CA THR A 72 -13.47 -0.85 5.37
C THR A 72 -11.95 -0.87 5.32
N VAL A 73 -11.31 -1.32 6.40
CA VAL A 73 -9.84 -1.46 6.48
C VAL A 73 -9.40 -2.62 5.58
N LEU A 74 -8.62 -2.30 4.56
CA LEU A 74 -8.06 -3.26 3.61
C LEU A 74 -6.62 -3.66 3.97
N ILE A 75 -5.83 -2.68 4.43
CA ILE A 75 -4.42 -2.85 4.80
C ILE A 75 -4.17 -2.01 6.06
N GLU A 76 -3.56 -2.61 7.07
CA GLU A 76 -2.99 -1.91 8.22
C GLU A 76 -1.46 -1.92 8.09
N ALA A 77 -0.85 -0.74 8.18
CA ALA A 77 0.58 -0.56 8.20
C ALA A 77 0.98 0.09 9.53
N ILE A 78 2.00 -0.49 10.16
CA ILE A 78 2.62 0.07 11.36
C ILE A 78 3.92 0.77 10.96
N PRO A 79 4.31 1.84 11.65
CA PRO A 79 5.59 2.49 11.41
C PRO A 79 6.68 1.50 11.79
N GLU A 80 7.65 1.31 10.89
CA GLU A 80 8.86 0.57 11.22
C GLU A 80 9.66 1.42 12.20
N ASN A 81 9.65 1.07 13.47
CA ASN A 81 10.58 1.62 14.45
C ASN A 81 11.98 1.13 14.06
N LYS A 82 12.72 1.96 13.32
CA LYS A 82 14.18 1.83 13.28
C LYS A 82 14.70 2.25 14.65
N GLU A 83 14.72 1.30 15.58
CA GLU A 83 15.63 1.39 16.72
C GLU A 83 17.03 1.56 16.15
N LYS A 84 17.63 2.69 16.50
CA LYS A 84 18.91 3.15 15.98
C LYS A 84 20.05 2.48 16.73
#